data_AF-A0A401U3Q2-F1
#
_entry.id   AF-A0A401U3Q2-F1
#
_cell.length_a   1.000
_cell.length_b   1.000
_cell.length_c   1.000
_cell.angle_alpha   90.00
_cell.angle_beta   90.00
_cell.angle_gamma   90.00
#
_symmetry.space_group_name_H-M   'P 1'
#
loop_
_entity.id
_entity.type
_entity.pdbx_description
1 polymer ?
#
loop_
_entity_poly.entity_id
_entity_poly.type
_entity_poly.pdbx_seq_one_letter_code
_entity_poly.pdbx_strand_id
1 'polypeptide(L)'
;MFGSTLVAVAETSYIGRLGTEPLAGIALVFPFAMLNQMMSAGAMGGGVSSAISRALGAGDRDRAADLALHAAIIGVGLGLFFTVMMLGFGSNFYALLGGRGGVLEQSLHYSQVLFSGAISIWLVNTLASVVRGTGDMRIPSMTLITVSMVQIAVGGVL
;
A
#
# COMPACT_ATOMS: atom_id res chain seq x y z
N MET A 1 -7.75 -9.97 4.76
CA MET A 1 -6.49 -10.43 4.14
C MET A 1 -6.73 -11.32 2.93
N PHE A 2 -7.71 -12.23 2.89
CA PHE A 2 -8.02 -13.01 1.67
C PHE A 2 -8.38 -12.17 0.44
N GLY A 3 -9.15 -11.08 0.59
CA GLY A 3 -9.53 -10.20 -0.54
C GLY A 3 -8.34 -9.50 -1.21
N SER A 4 -7.41 -8.93 -0.43
CA SER A 4 -6.21 -8.29 -0.97
C SER A 4 -5.27 -9.28 -1.67
N THR A 5 -5.21 -10.52 -1.19
CA THR A 5 -4.39 -11.57 -1.82
C THR A 5 -4.99 -12.03 -3.14
N LEU A 6 -6.33 -12.14 -3.23
CA LEU A 6 -7.03 -12.46 -4.47
C LEU A 6 -6.89 -11.37 -5.53
N VAL A 7 -6.91 -10.09 -5.14
CA VAL A 7 -6.62 -8.96 -6.05
C VAL A 7 -5.20 -9.04 -6.57
N ALA A 8 -4.21 -9.21 -5.69
CA ALA A 8 -2.81 -9.32 -6.10
C ALA A 8 -2.57 -10.51 -7.04
N VAL A 9 -3.22 -11.65 -6.78
CA VAL A 9 -3.17 -12.83 -7.66
C VAL A 9 -3.86 -12.55 -8.99
N ALA A 10 -5.04 -11.92 -9.00
CA ALA A 10 -5.79 -11.60 -10.21
C ALA A 10 -5.07 -10.57 -11.09
N GLU A 11 -4.48 -9.52 -10.51
CA GLU A 11 -3.65 -8.55 -11.24
C GLU A 11 -2.42 -9.22 -11.84
N THR A 12 -1.69 -10.02 -11.06
CA THR A 12 -0.54 -10.79 -11.56
C THR A 12 -0.94 -11.77 -12.68
N SER A 13 -2.14 -12.37 -12.58
CA SER A 13 -2.70 -13.29 -13.57
C SER A 13 -3.10 -12.59 -14.87
N TYR A 14 -3.72 -11.41 -14.78
CA TYR A 14 -4.08 -10.58 -15.93
C TYR A 14 -2.83 -10.11 -16.68
N ILE A 15 -1.76 -9.83 -15.94
CA ILE A 15 -0.53 -9.31 -16.54
C ILE A 15 0.34 -10.43 -17.10
N GLY A 16 0.31 -11.63 -16.50
CA GLY A 16 0.92 -12.83 -17.10
C GLY A 16 0.31 -13.25 -18.43
N ARG A 17 -0.89 -12.75 -18.79
CA ARG A 17 -1.51 -12.98 -20.11
C ARG A 17 -1.07 -12.00 -21.20
N LEU A 18 -0.32 -10.95 -20.87
CA LEU A 18 0.13 -9.90 -21.82
C LEU A 18 1.46 -10.23 -22.52
N GLY A 19 2.20 -11.27 -22.09
CA GLY A 19 3.46 -11.72 -22.72
C GLY A 19 4.61 -11.90 -21.71
N THR A 20 5.78 -12.36 -22.19
CA THR A 20 6.97 -12.60 -21.35
C THR A 20 7.64 -11.31 -20.87
N GLU A 21 7.67 -10.25 -21.69
CA GLU A 21 8.27 -8.96 -21.32
C GLU A 21 7.47 -8.20 -20.25
N PRO A 22 6.13 -8.07 -20.34
CA PRO A 22 5.32 -7.46 -19.27
C PRO A 22 5.40 -8.24 -17.95
N LEU A 23 5.41 -9.57 -18.00
CA LEU A 23 5.52 -10.41 -16.82
C LEU A 23 6.88 -10.24 -16.13
N ALA A 24 7.96 -10.22 -16.90
CA ALA A 24 9.30 -9.95 -16.38
C ALA A 24 9.40 -8.54 -15.78
N GLY A 25 8.75 -7.54 -16.38
CA GLY A 25 8.74 -6.17 -15.86
C GLY A 25 8.07 -6.07 -14.49
N ILE A 26 6.92 -6.72 -14.31
CA ILE A 26 6.25 -6.76 -13.00
C ILE A 26 7.07 -7.48 -11.95
N ALA A 27 7.73 -8.58 -12.32
CA ALA A 27 8.58 -9.32 -11.38
C ALA A 27 9.68 -8.43 -10.77
N LEU A 28 10.20 -7.45 -11.52
CA LEU A 28 11.19 -6.48 -11.04
C LEU A 28 10.59 -5.40 -10.14
N VAL A 29 9.34 -4.99 -10.38
CA VAL A 29 8.64 -3.98 -9.56
C VAL A 29 8.12 -4.57 -8.24
N PHE A 30 7.76 -5.85 -8.25
CA PHE A 30 7.10 -6.54 -7.14
C PHE A 30 7.82 -6.43 -5.78
N PRO A 31 9.16 -6.62 -5.65
CA PRO A 31 9.85 -6.49 -4.37
C PRO A 31 9.69 -5.09 -3.76
N PHE A 32 9.69 -4.04 -4.58
CA PHE A 32 9.54 -2.68 -4.11
C PHE A 32 8.10 -2.35 -3.75
N ALA A 33 7.14 -2.87 -4.52
CA ALA A 33 5.72 -2.77 -4.18
C ALA A 33 5.44 -3.46 -2.83
N MET A 34 5.98 -4.66 -2.62
CA MET A 34 5.92 -5.40 -1.35
C MET A 34 6.56 -4.62 -0.21
N LEU A 35 7.75 -4.05 -0.43
CA LEU A 35 8.44 -3.25 0.58
C LEU A 35 7.61 -2.04 1.00
N ASN A 36 7.10 -1.28 0.02
CA ASN A 36 6.22 -0.14 0.26
C ASN A 36 4.98 -0.55 1.07
N GLN A 37 4.35 -1.67 0.70
CA GLN A 37 3.17 -2.19 1.37
C GLN A 37 3.46 -2.65 2.81
N MET A 38 4.57 -3.34 3.04
CA MET A 38 4.99 -3.85 4.35
C MET A 38 5.40 -2.72 5.29
N MET A 39 6.12 -1.70 4.78
CA MET A 39 6.49 -0.53 5.58
C MET A 39 5.27 0.28 5.99
N SER A 40 4.35 0.50 5.06
CA SER A 40 3.14 1.29 5.28
C SER A 40 2.14 0.57 6.22
N ALA A 41 1.69 -0.63 5.86
CA ALA A 41 0.64 -1.34 6.58
C ALA A 41 1.15 -2.16 7.78
N GLY A 42 2.35 -2.72 7.66
CA GLY A 42 2.94 -3.60 8.68
C GLY A 42 3.64 -2.78 9.77
N ALA A 43 4.81 -2.24 9.45
CA ALA A 43 5.66 -1.57 10.43
C ALA A 43 5.00 -0.29 10.99
N MET A 44 4.65 0.65 10.11
CA MET A 44 4.01 1.90 10.51
C MET A 44 2.59 1.66 10.99
N GLY A 45 1.81 0.87 10.26
CA GLY A 45 0.44 0.57 10.63
C GLY A 45 0.30 -0.12 12.00
N GLY A 46 1.21 -1.02 12.36
CA GLY A 46 1.24 -1.64 13.69
C GLY A 46 1.67 -0.67 14.79
N GLY A 47 2.72 0.13 14.53
CA GLY A 47 3.22 1.13 15.48
C GLY A 47 2.17 2.19 15.83
N VAL A 48 1.50 2.75 14.82
CA VAL A 48 0.44 3.75 14.98
C VAL A 48 -0.75 3.17 15.74
N SER A 49 -1.25 2.00 15.34
CA SER A 49 -2.38 1.34 16.03
C SER A 49 -2.06 1.09 17.51
N SER A 50 -0.84 0.66 17.82
CA SER A 50 -0.40 0.39 19.19
C SER A 50 -0.27 1.67 20.03
N ALA A 51 0.27 2.75 19.46
CA ALA A 51 0.41 4.03 20.14
C ALA A 51 -0.95 4.66 20.46
N ILE A 52 -1.88 4.65 19.50
CA ILE A 52 -3.26 5.15 19.67
C ILE A 52 -4.00 4.34 20.73
N SER A 53 -3.89 3.01 20.70
CA SER A 53 -4.55 2.13 21.69
C SER A 53 -4.07 2.40 23.12
N ARG A 54 -2.76 2.65 23.32
CA ARG A 54 -2.22 3.01 24.64
C ARG A 54 -2.70 4.39 25.12
N ALA A 55 -2.73 5.39 24.23
CA ALA A 55 -3.20 6.74 24.59
C ALA A 55 -4.67 6.73 25.02
N LEU A 56 -5.52 6.04 24.26
CA LEU A 56 -6.94 5.91 24.58
C LEU A 56 -7.19 5.02 25.79
N GLY A 57 -6.42 3.95 25.99
CA GLY A 57 -6.46 3.11 27.19
C GLY A 57 -6.09 3.87 28.47
N ALA A 58 -5.31 4.94 28.36
CA ALA A 58 -5.01 5.87 29.45
C ALA A 58 -6.07 6.97 29.65
N GLY A 59 -7.12 7.00 28.82
CA GLY A 59 -8.16 8.04 28.85
C GLY A 59 -7.75 9.36 28.17
N ASP A 60 -6.57 9.43 27.56
CA ASP A 60 -5.98 10.65 27.01
C ASP A 60 -6.32 10.77 25.51
N ARG A 61 -7.49 11.35 25.24
CA ARG A 61 -8.02 11.54 23.87
C ARG A 61 -7.25 12.60 23.09
N ASP A 62 -6.76 13.64 23.75
CA ASP A 62 -6.03 14.72 23.10
C ASP A 62 -4.69 14.20 22.58
N ARG A 63 -3.98 13.41 23.38
CA ARG A 63 -2.76 12.74 22.94
C ARG A 63 -3.00 11.75 21.80
N ALA A 64 -4.14 11.06 21.78
CA ALA A 64 -4.49 10.18 20.66
C ALA A 64 -4.73 10.96 19.36
N ALA A 65 -5.36 12.13 19.43
CA ALA A 65 -5.54 13.02 18.28
C ALA A 65 -4.21 13.55 17.75
N ASP A 66 -3.31 14.00 18.65
CA ASP A 66 -1.97 14.43 18.27
C ASP A 66 -1.18 13.31 17.60
N LEU A 67 -1.21 12.09 18.15
CA LEU A 67 -0.55 10.92 17.56
C LEU A 67 -1.09 10.60 16.16
N ALA A 68 -2.39 10.75 15.93
CA ALA A 68 -3.00 10.53 14.62
C ALA A 68 -2.53 11.56 13.58
N LEU A 69 -2.41 12.83 13.96
CA LEU A 69 -1.87 13.89 13.11
C LEU A 69 -0.40 13.63 12.75
N HIS A 70 0.43 13.30 13.75
CA HIS A 70 1.83 12.97 13.51
C HIS A 70 1.98 11.74 12.61
N ALA A 71 1.16 10.71 12.82
CA ALA A 71 1.14 9.54 11.96
C ALA A 71 0.79 9.91 10.50
N ALA A 72 -0.22 10.75 10.28
CA ALA A 72 -0.58 11.21 8.95
C ALA A 72 0.55 12.00 8.26
N ILE A 73 1.23 12.90 9.00
CA ILE A 73 2.39 13.65 8.49
C ILE A 73 3.52 12.71 8.10
N ILE A 74 3.84 11.72 8.95
CA ILE A 74 4.85 10.70 8.63
C ILE A 74 4.42 9.88 7.40
N GLY A 75 3.14 9.55 7.28
CA GLY A 75 2.58 8.85 6.14
C GLY A 75 2.76 9.61 4.82
N VAL A 76 2.48 10.91 4.81
CA VAL A 76 2.74 11.77 3.65
C VAL A 76 4.23 11.85 3.34
N GLY A 77 5.07 12.05 4.35
CA GLY A 77 6.52 12.14 4.19
C GLY A 77 7.13 10.87 3.59
N LEU A 78 6.77 9.70 4.13
CA LEU A 78 7.26 8.41 3.64
C LEU A 78 6.65 8.04 2.28
N GLY A 79 5.38 8.35 2.04
CA GLY A 79 4.76 8.18 0.73
C GLY A 79 5.45 9.03 -0.35
N LEU A 80 5.77 10.29 -0.04
CA LEU A 80 6.51 11.17 -0.94
C LEU A 80 7.93 10.67 -1.15
N PHE A 81 8.60 10.20 -0.09
CA PHE A 81 9.93 9.58 -0.20
C PHE A 81 9.92 8.39 -1.17
N PHE A 82 8.97 7.46 -1.05
CA PHE A 82 8.85 6.33 -1.97
C PHE A 82 8.54 6.79 -3.40
N THR A 83 7.68 7.80 -3.56
CA THR A 83 7.33 8.38 -4.86
C THR A 83 8.56 8.97 -5.55
N VAL A 84 9.29 9.85 -4.87
CA VAL A 84 10.49 10.51 -5.41
C VAL A 84 11.60 9.51 -5.67
N MET A 85 11.84 8.59 -4.72
CA MET A 85 12.89 7.58 -4.85
C MET A 85 12.64 6.69 -6.06
N MET A 86 11.40 6.25 -6.28
CA MET A 86 11.13 5.32 -7.36
C MET A 86 10.90 5.99 -8.72
N LEU A 87 10.28 7.17 -8.77
CA LEU A 87 10.16 7.94 -10.01
C LEU A 87 11.51 8.51 -10.47
N GLY A 88 12.38 8.90 -9.53
CA GLY A 88 13.70 9.47 -9.83
C GLY A 88 14.77 8.41 -10.11
N PHE A 89 14.81 7.33 -9.34
CA PHE A 89 15.87 6.31 -9.42
C PHE A 89 15.39 4.93 -9.90
N GLY A 90 14.11 4.77 -10.25
CA GLY A 90 13.54 3.48 -10.68
C GLY A 90 14.30 2.83 -11.82
N SER A 91 14.75 3.61 -12.81
CA SER A 91 15.53 3.09 -13.94
C SER A 91 16.82 2.39 -13.48
N ASN A 92 17.52 2.98 -12.50
CA ASN A 92 18.75 2.40 -11.98
C ASN A 92 18.46 1.14 -11.15
N PHE A 93 17.43 1.18 -10.30
CA PHE A 93 17.04 0.02 -9.50
C PHE A 93 16.65 -1.18 -10.37
N TYR A 94 15.80 -0.96 -11.38
CA TYR A 94 15.35 -2.02 -12.27
C TYR A 94 16.48 -2.54 -13.18
N ALA A 95 17.38 -1.66 -13.65
CA ALA A 95 18.56 -2.07 -14.40
C ALA A 95 19.53 -2.91 -13.56
N LEU A 96 19.74 -2.55 -12.28
CA LEU A 96 20.56 -3.32 -11.32
C LEU A 96 19.99 -4.72 -11.05
N LEU A 97 18.67 -4.86 -11.04
CA LEU A 97 17.98 -6.15 -10.91
C LEU A 97 17.97 -6.97 -12.22
N GLY A 98 18.59 -6.46 -13.30
CA GLY A 98 18.73 -7.16 -14.57
C GLY A 98 17.70 -6.75 -15.64
N GLY A 99 16.89 -5.73 -15.40
CA GLY A 99 15.98 -5.17 -16.40
C GLY A 99 16.72 -4.58 -17.59
N ARG A 100 16.44 -5.06 -18.80
CA ARG A 100 17.04 -4.60 -20.06
C ARG A 100 15.99 -4.52 -21.16
N GLY A 101 16.17 -3.61 -22.12
CA GLY A 101 15.29 -3.47 -23.29
C GLY A 101 13.82 -3.23 -22.90
N GLY A 102 12.89 -3.89 -23.59
CA GLY A 102 11.45 -3.75 -23.35
C GLY A 102 11.01 -4.07 -21.91
N VAL A 103 11.73 -4.95 -21.20
CA VAL A 103 11.44 -5.27 -19.79
C VAL A 103 11.66 -4.06 -18.88
N LEU A 104 12.70 -3.25 -19.13
CA LEU A 104 12.98 -2.06 -18.32
C LEU A 104 11.90 -0.98 -18.54
N GLU A 105 11.49 -0.79 -19.78
CA GLU A 105 10.44 0.16 -20.16
C GLU A 105 9.09 -0.22 -19.52
N GLN A 106 8.71 -1.49 -19.59
CA GLN A 106 7.49 -1.98 -18.92
C GLN A 106 7.58 -1.83 -17.40
N SER A 107 8.73 -2.14 -16.79
CA SER A 107 8.94 -1.96 -15.34
C SER A 107 8.75 -0.50 -14.92
N LEU A 108 9.28 0.44 -15.70
CA LEU A 108 9.16 1.87 -15.45
C LEU A 108 7.71 2.35 -15.57
N HIS A 109 6.98 1.92 -16.61
CA HIS A 109 5.56 2.26 -16.76
C HIS A 109 4.72 1.76 -15.59
N TYR A 110 4.89 0.51 -15.18
CA TYR A 110 4.20 -0.04 -14.01
C TYR A 110 4.56 0.70 -12.72
N SER A 111 5.85 0.98 -12.54
CA SER A 111 6.35 1.72 -11.40
C SER A 111 5.77 3.13 -11.31
N GLN A 112 5.70 3.86 -12.44
CA GLN A 112 5.12 5.20 -12.45
C GLN A 112 3.66 5.22 -12.00
N VAL A 113 2.86 4.26 -12.50
CA VAL A 113 1.45 4.15 -12.10
C VAL A 113 1.33 3.80 -10.62
N LEU A 114 2.11 2.82 -10.13
CA LEU A 114 2.02 2.36 -8.74
C LEU A 114 2.53 3.42 -7.75
N PHE A 115 3.68 4.03 -8.02
CA PHE A 115 4.33 4.95 -7.09
C PHE A 115 3.81 6.37 -7.17
N SER A 116 3.16 6.80 -8.26
CA SER A 116 2.43 8.09 -8.28
C SER A 116 1.29 8.14 -7.26
N GLY A 117 0.69 6.98 -6.95
CA GLY A 117 -0.33 6.82 -5.91
C GLY A 117 0.21 6.47 -4.52
N ALA A 118 1.52 6.41 -4.30
CA ALA A 118 2.09 5.90 -3.06
C ALA A 118 1.69 6.75 -1.84
N ILE A 119 1.60 8.08 -1.97
CA ILE A 119 1.14 8.98 -0.91
C ILE A 119 -0.27 8.60 -0.44
N SER A 120 -1.19 8.36 -1.37
CA SER A 120 -2.56 7.95 -1.07
C SER A 120 -2.60 6.60 -0.35
N ILE A 121 -1.80 5.63 -0.81
CA ILE A 121 -1.68 4.31 -0.17
C ILE A 121 -1.19 4.46 1.28
N TRP A 122 -0.18 5.30 1.50
CA TRP A 122 0.39 5.55 2.83
C TRP A 122 -0.59 6.23 3.78
N LEU A 123 -1.32 7.23 3.29
CA LEU A 123 -2.36 7.91 4.06
C LEU A 123 -3.49 6.95 4.44
N VAL A 124 -4.04 6.21 3.47
CA VAL A 124 -5.14 5.27 3.71
C VAL A 124 -4.73 4.19 4.72
N ASN A 125 -3.54 3.59 4.57
CA ASN A 125 -3.07 2.57 5.51
C ASN A 125 -2.87 3.14 6.91
N THR A 126 -2.29 4.33 7.01
CA THR A 126 -2.03 5.00 8.29
C THR A 126 -3.33 5.36 9.00
N LEU A 127 -4.29 5.96 8.29
CA LEU A 127 -5.62 6.29 8.84
C LEU A 127 -6.39 5.02 9.24
N ALA A 128 -6.36 3.98 8.41
CA ALA A 128 -6.96 2.69 8.75
C ALA A 128 -6.33 2.06 10.01
N SER A 129 -5.04 2.30 10.24
CA SER A 129 -4.34 1.90 11.47
C SER A 129 -4.68 2.76 12.68
N VAL A 130 -4.87 4.07 12.52
CA VAL A 130 -5.40 4.94 13.58
C VAL A 130 -6.78 4.43 14.02
N VAL A 131 -7.69 4.19 13.06
CA VAL A 131 -9.03 3.66 13.34
C VAL A 131 -8.97 2.31 14.05
N ARG A 132 -8.13 1.37 13.58
CA ARG A 132 -7.88 0.10 14.29
C ARG A 132 -7.38 0.30 15.73
N GLY A 133 -6.49 1.27 15.93
CA GLY A 133 -5.94 1.60 17.25
C GLY A 133 -6.96 2.17 18.23
N THR A 134 -8.06 2.77 17.74
CA THR A 134 -9.10 3.33 18.61
C THR A 134 -9.91 2.30 19.40
N GLY A 135 -9.79 1.01 19.06
CA GLY A 135 -10.57 -0.05 19.68
C GLY A 135 -12.04 -0.06 19.27
N ASP A 136 -12.50 0.91 18.48
CA ASP A 136 -13.82 0.92 17.88
C ASP A 136 -13.83 -0.05 16.69
N MET A 137 -13.78 -1.35 16.98
CA MET A 137 -13.66 -2.43 16.00
C MET A 137 -14.91 -2.55 15.10
N ARG A 138 -15.96 -1.76 15.35
CA ARG A 138 -17.18 -1.68 14.54
C ARG A 138 -16.94 -0.93 13.22
N ILE A 139 -16.34 0.25 13.27
CA ILE A 139 -16.11 1.11 12.08
C ILE A 139 -15.18 0.45 11.04
N PRO A 140 -13.99 -0.07 11.37
CA PRO A 140 -13.09 -0.68 10.38
C PRO A 140 -13.62 -2.04 9.90
N SER A 141 -14.29 -2.83 10.75
CA SER A 141 -14.86 -4.12 10.33
C SER A 141 -16.04 -3.95 9.39
N MET A 142 -16.96 -3.01 9.66
CA MET A 142 -18.08 -2.71 8.75
C MET A 142 -17.57 -2.18 7.42
N THR A 143 -16.58 -1.28 7.43
CA THR A 143 -16.00 -0.74 6.19
C THR A 143 -15.34 -1.82 5.35
N LEU A 144 -14.56 -2.71 5.99
CA LEU A 144 -13.95 -3.86 5.30
C LEU A 144 -14.98 -4.83 4.73
N ILE A 145 -16.09 -5.09 5.45
CA ILE A 145 -17.17 -5.95 4.98
C ILE A 145 -17.90 -5.30 3.80
N THR A 146 -18.23 -4.01 3.87
CA THR A 146 -18.90 -3.29 2.79
C THR A 146 -18.03 -3.21 1.55
N VAL A 147 -16.73 -2.89 1.69
CA VAL A 147 -15.79 -2.86 0.57
C VAL A 147 -15.66 -4.26 -0.05
N SER A 148 -15.55 -5.30 0.77
CA SER A 148 -15.48 -6.68 0.27
C SER A 148 -16.76 -7.09 -0.47
N MET A 149 -17.94 -6.71 0.03
CA MET A 149 -19.22 -6.98 -0.62
C MET A 149 -19.36 -6.26 -1.96
N VAL A 150 -18.99 -4.97 -2.01
CA VAL A 150 -18.97 -4.19 -3.25
C VAL A 150 -17.99 -4.79 -4.24
N GLN A 151 -16.81 -5.20 -3.78
CA GLN A 151 -15.80 -5.80 -4.61
C GLN A 151 -16.23 -7.16 -5.17
N ILE A 152 -16.95 -7.98 -4.39
CA ILE A 152 -17.55 -9.24 -4.87
C ILE A 152 -18.65 -8.96 -5.89
N ALA A 153 -19.51 -7.97 -5.65
CA ALA A 153 -20.58 -7.61 -6.57
C ALA A 153 -20.04 -7.08 -7.90
N VAL A 154 -19.01 -6.23 -7.86
CA VAL A 154 -18.37 -5.68 -9.06
C VAL A 154 -17.52 -6.74 -9.77
N GLY A 155 -16.78 -7.56 -9.01
CA GLY A 155 -15.95 -8.63 -9.57
C GLY A 155 -16.74 -9.83 -10.10
N GLY A 156 -17.99 -10.03 -9.67
CA GLY A 156 -18.89 -11.06 -10.21
C GLY A 156 -19.67 -10.64 -11.46
N VAL A 157 -19.58 -9.36 -11.85
CA VAL A 157 -20.27 -8.79 -13.03
C VAL A 157 -19.32 -8.62 -14.24
N LEU A 158 -18.00 -8.77 -14.04
CA LEU A 158 -16.96 -8.78 -15.08
C LEU A 158 -16.48 -10.21 -15.36
#